data_AF-A0A8I0SCY3-F1
#
_entry.id   AF-A0A8I0SCY3-F1
#
_cell.length_a   1.000
_cell.length_b   1.000
_cell.length_c   1.000
_cell.angle_alpha   90.00
_cell.angle_beta   90.00
_cell.angle_gamma   90.00
#
_symmetry.space_group_name_H-M   'P 1'
#
loop_
_entity.id
_entity.type
_entity.pdbx_description
1 polymer ?
#
loop_
_entity_poly.entity_id
_entity_poly.type
_entity_poly.pdbx_seq_one_letter_code
_entity_poly.pdbx_strand_id
1 'polypeptide(L)'
;MTDSLVLAARLRALDDAALAALVRDRGIDAARIADLFDLADALLAPDAVARALEQLDRTALAVLAVAAEEGATARPVALDALRDALSRRSGEEPLHPADLGDAAGRAAGTLLADLDDAGVTTHPEVAAALAAWPAAGLPGADELARLAPPAPLAAVPRVDPDEVDRRAGESAFRSVVAVAALVDELVREPARELSRGGMSLPDARRLAAALGADLDDVPVHLSLAERASLVARSGRTWSTTAAAAAWSARPTAERWEALAAAWLDALAPATRGILAERADASWGAGLVDSVLWRFPGGSAWIGERITAFTRDAGLLGITTGDVPSSAGRALLTTGSAAAAAALAPHLPAEVDRVYLQHDLTVVSPGPLDPSVESRLLRVADAEGRGLAATYRISAESITRALASGDTVDAIRAFLTEVSLTGLPQPLAYLIDEASARFGRLRVRPASPSDAPADARTAVVSEDGPLLATLLVDRDLAPLRLVRAGDTVLTSAASPDAVERALAAARLAPVREDAEGRRIAPAPRTAPATRPAGDPEPDGADALVARVRAADGPDDGAAWTTRQLEVAIRAKAALRVRVRMPDGREVDHVLEPSSVAGGRLRARDRVADVERTLPLSSVVAISPGPAPA
;
A
#
# COMPACT_ATOMS: atom_id res chain seq x y z
N MET A 1 -35.04 -7.10 8.49
CA MET A 1 -35.57 -7.00 7.09
C MET A 1 -36.35 -5.71 6.84
N THR A 2 -37.13 -5.18 7.78
CA THR A 2 -37.68 -3.81 7.66
C THR A 2 -36.55 -2.78 7.51
N ASP A 3 -35.42 -3.00 8.20
CA ASP A 3 -34.24 -2.12 8.13
C ASP A 3 -33.51 -2.15 6.79
N SER A 4 -33.46 -3.31 6.13
CA SER A 4 -32.91 -3.43 4.77
C SER A 4 -33.70 -2.59 3.76
N LEU A 5 -35.02 -2.51 3.90
CA LEU A 5 -35.86 -1.64 3.05
C LEU A 5 -35.56 -0.15 3.27
N VAL A 6 -35.34 0.26 4.52
CA VAL A 6 -34.96 1.65 4.86
C VAL A 6 -33.59 1.98 4.30
N LEU A 7 -32.64 1.06 4.50
CA LEU A 7 -31.27 1.23 4.06
C LEU A 7 -31.20 1.28 2.52
N ALA A 8 -31.92 0.41 1.81
CA ALA A 8 -31.99 0.42 0.35
C ALA A 8 -32.51 1.76 -0.20
N ALA A 9 -33.54 2.33 0.43
CA ALA A 9 -34.06 3.65 0.05
C ALA A 9 -33.04 4.78 0.28
N ARG A 10 -32.19 4.67 1.32
CA ARG A 10 -31.09 5.61 1.56
C ARG A 10 -29.95 5.45 0.58
N LEU A 11 -29.52 4.22 0.31
CA LEU A 11 -28.51 3.92 -0.71
C LEU A 11 -28.92 4.49 -2.07
N ARG A 12 -30.22 4.43 -2.38
CA ARG A 12 -30.78 5.04 -3.59
C ARG A 12 -30.56 6.56 -3.65
N ALA A 13 -30.65 7.24 -2.53
CA ALA A 13 -30.53 8.70 -2.42
C ALA A 13 -29.08 9.21 -2.42
N LEU A 14 -28.10 8.35 -2.14
CA LEU A 14 -26.68 8.71 -2.26
C LEU A 14 -26.32 8.97 -3.72
N ASP A 15 -25.35 9.85 -3.96
CA ASP A 15 -24.72 9.94 -5.28
C ASP A 15 -23.74 8.77 -5.51
N ASP A 16 -23.30 8.60 -6.76
CA ASP A 16 -22.44 7.47 -7.14
C ASP A 16 -21.07 7.52 -6.46
N ALA A 17 -20.52 8.70 -6.20
CA ALA A 17 -19.23 8.86 -5.55
C ALA A 17 -19.30 8.47 -4.07
N ALA A 18 -20.35 8.89 -3.38
CA ALA A 18 -20.63 8.54 -1.99
C ALA A 18 -20.93 7.03 -1.85
N LEU A 19 -21.68 6.45 -2.79
CA LEU A 19 -21.97 5.01 -2.78
C LEU A 19 -20.71 4.18 -3.03
N ALA A 20 -19.84 4.59 -3.96
CA ALA A 20 -18.56 3.95 -4.21
C ALA A 20 -17.63 4.04 -2.99
N ALA A 21 -17.57 5.21 -2.34
CA ALA A 21 -16.80 5.40 -1.11
C ALA A 21 -17.29 4.48 0.01
N LEU A 22 -18.60 4.40 0.22
CA LEU A 22 -19.19 3.49 1.20
C LEU A 22 -18.83 2.02 0.93
N VAL A 23 -18.95 1.56 -0.31
CA VAL A 23 -18.63 0.15 -0.68
C VAL A 23 -17.16 -0.16 -0.39
N ARG A 24 -16.26 0.78 -0.69
CA ARG A 24 -14.82 0.67 -0.39
C ARG A 24 -14.59 0.58 1.12
N ASP A 25 -15.14 1.54 1.87
CA ASP A 25 -14.93 1.64 3.31
C ASP A 25 -15.52 0.44 4.08
N ARG A 26 -16.63 -0.13 3.57
CA ARG A 26 -17.29 -1.31 4.14
C ARG A 26 -16.71 -2.64 3.64
N GLY A 27 -15.79 -2.62 2.68
CA GLY A 27 -15.13 -3.79 2.10
C GLY A 27 -16.12 -4.89 1.69
N ILE A 28 -17.14 -4.53 0.91
CA ILE A 28 -18.21 -5.46 0.51
C ILE A 28 -17.79 -6.27 -0.72
N ASP A 29 -18.00 -7.59 -0.69
CA ASP A 29 -17.76 -8.45 -1.85
C ASP A 29 -18.84 -8.21 -2.91
N ALA A 30 -18.43 -7.52 -3.98
CA ALA A 30 -19.29 -7.16 -5.10
C ALA A 30 -19.78 -8.36 -5.93
N ALA A 31 -19.19 -9.57 -5.81
CA ALA A 31 -19.45 -10.66 -6.75
C ALA A 31 -20.93 -11.09 -6.81
N ARG A 32 -21.69 -10.94 -5.71
CA ARG A 32 -23.05 -11.47 -5.56
C ARG A 32 -24.16 -10.42 -5.47
N ILE A 33 -23.83 -9.13 -5.64
CA ILE A 33 -24.79 -8.03 -5.45
C ILE A 33 -25.38 -7.64 -6.80
N ALA A 34 -26.70 -7.78 -6.96
CA ALA A 34 -27.40 -7.46 -8.20
C ALA A 34 -28.16 -6.13 -8.14
N ASP A 35 -28.75 -5.79 -6.99
CA ASP A 35 -29.54 -4.57 -6.79
C ASP A 35 -29.21 -3.84 -5.45
N LEU A 36 -29.85 -2.69 -5.20
CA LEU A 36 -29.65 -1.90 -3.98
C LEU A 36 -30.17 -2.60 -2.71
N PHE A 37 -31.11 -3.56 -2.84
CA PHE A 37 -31.61 -4.34 -1.71
C PHE A 37 -30.61 -5.42 -1.30
N ASP A 38 -30.00 -6.09 -2.28
CA ASP A 38 -28.89 -7.03 -2.03
C ASP A 38 -27.70 -6.30 -1.37
N LEU A 39 -27.43 -5.06 -1.78
CA LEU A 39 -26.39 -4.23 -1.15
C LEU A 39 -26.77 -3.86 0.30
N ALA A 40 -28.02 -3.49 0.55
CA ALA A 40 -28.50 -3.21 1.91
C ALA A 40 -28.39 -4.44 2.82
N ASP A 41 -28.79 -5.62 2.34
CA ASP A 41 -28.65 -6.89 3.06
C ASP A 41 -27.17 -7.23 3.32
N ALA A 42 -26.30 -7.02 2.34
CA ALA A 42 -24.86 -7.23 2.49
C ALA A 42 -24.23 -6.28 3.52
N LEU A 43 -24.68 -5.03 3.58
CA LEU A 43 -24.20 -4.04 4.56
C LEU A 43 -24.65 -4.37 5.99
N LEU A 44 -25.87 -4.90 6.15
CA LEU A 44 -26.42 -5.31 7.46
C LEU A 44 -26.02 -6.72 7.89
N ALA A 45 -25.32 -7.47 7.03
CA ALA A 45 -24.81 -8.80 7.39
C ALA A 45 -23.92 -8.73 8.65
N PRO A 46 -24.01 -9.70 9.57
CA PRO A 46 -23.28 -9.65 10.84
C PRO A 46 -21.78 -9.37 10.70
N ASP A 47 -21.11 -10.03 9.75
CA ASP A 47 -19.68 -9.84 9.49
C ASP A 47 -19.35 -8.46 8.89
N ALA A 48 -20.27 -7.86 8.13
CA ALA A 48 -20.09 -6.52 7.57
C ALA A 48 -20.29 -5.44 8.65
N VAL A 49 -21.30 -5.61 9.50
CA VAL A 49 -21.53 -4.74 10.66
C VAL A 49 -20.37 -4.81 11.64
N ALA A 50 -19.91 -6.02 11.97
CA ALA A 50 -18.75 -6.22 12.86
C ALA A 50 -17.52 -5.49 12.33
N ARG A 51 -17.11 -5.75 11.08
CA ARG A 51 -15.95 -5.09 10.46
C ARG A 51 -16.04 -3.57 10.47
N ALA A 52 -17.22 -3.00 10.23
CA ALA A 52 -17.38 -1.56 10.24
C ALA A 52 -17.31 -0.96 11.65
N LEU A 53 -17.86 -1.64 12.66
CA LEU A 53 -17.72 -1.23 14.06
C LEU A 53 -16.24 -1.26 14.50
N GLU A 54 -15.44 -2.21 14.00
CA GLU A 54 -14.00 -2.29 14.29
C GLU A 54 -13.20 -1.08 13.77
N GLN A 55 -13.73 -0.34 12.78
CA GLN A 55 -13.08 0.85 12.21
C GLN A 55 -13.49 2.15 12.94
N LEU A 56 -14.56 2.12 13.74
CA LEU A 56 -15.03 3.31 14.44
C LEU A 56 -14.19 3.59 15.68
N ASP A 57 -14.00 4.88 15.93
CA ASP A 57 -13.37 5.34 17.17
C ASP A 57 -14.31 5.21 18.37
N ARG A 58 -13.75 5.24 19.57
CA ARG A 58 -14.46 5.08 20.84
C ARG A 58 -15.65 6.04 20.99
N THR A 59 -15.53 7.27 20.48
CA THR A 59 -16.59 8.29 20.62
C THR A 59 -17.78 7.95 19.73
N ALA A 60 -17.52 7.56 18.48
CA ALA A 60 -18.56 7.12 17.54
C ALA A 60 -19.21 5.81 18.03
N LEU A 61 -18.43 4.88 18.57
CA LEU A 61 -18.94 3.67 19.20
C LEU A 61 -19.79 3.95 20.44
N ALA A 62 -19.40 4.90 21.28
CA ALA A 62 -20.18 5.33 22.43
C ALA A 62 -21.51 5.95 22.00
N VAL A 63 -21.49 6.81 20.96
CA VAL A 63 -22.71 7.38 20.36
C VAL A 63 -23.64 6.27 19.89
N LEU A 64 -23.15 5.28 19.14
CA LEU A 64 -23.97 4.16 18.64
C LEU A 64 -24.53 3.30 19.77
N ALA A 65 -23.67 2.89 20.72
CA ALA A 65 -24.04 1.98 21.80
C ALA A 65 -25.06 2.63 22.75
N VAL A 66 -24.81 3.89 23.14
CA VAL A 66 -25.73 4.62 24.01
C VAL A 66 -27.02 4.97 23.28
N ALA A 67 -26.98 5.41 22.02
CA ALA A 67 -28.19 5.66 21.24
C ALA A 67 -29.06 4.39 21.11
N ALA A 68 -28.43 3.22 20.84
CA ALA A 68 -29.14 1.95 20.77
C ALA A 68 -29.89 1.63 22.08
N GLU A 69 -29.25 1.82 23.23
CA GLU A 69 -29.86 1.59 24.55
C GLU A 69 -30.94 2.64 24.92
N GLU A 70 -30.83 3.86 24.40
CA GLU A 70 -31.87 4.91 24.53
C GLU A 70 -33.05 4.72 23.55
N GLY A 71 -33.01 3.66 22.74
CA GLY A 71 -34.10 3.24 21.85
C GLY A 71 -33.99 3.76 20.41
N ALA A 72 -32.77 4.09 19.94
CA ALA A 72 -32.51 4.59 18.58
C ALA A 72 -32.87 3.59 17.45
N THR A 73 -33.14 2.33 17.78
CA THR A 73 -33.64 1.32 16.83
C THR A 73 -35.12 1.49 16.50
N ALA A 74 -35.88 2.19 17.33
CA ALA A 74 -37.32 2.40 17.15
C ALA A 74 -37.67 3.86 16.79
N ARG A 75 -36.88 4.83 17.25
CA ARG A 75 -37.12 6.27 17.06
C ARG A 75 -35.83 7.07 17.10
N PRO A 76 -35.77 8.25 16.45
CA PRO A 76 -34.62 9.14 16.58
C PRO A 76 -34.37 9.55 18.04
N VAL A 77 -33.09 9.59 18.43
CA VAL A 77 -32.62 10.12 19.72
C VAL A 77 -31.92 11.45 19.46
N ALA A 78 -32.49 12.54 19.96
CA ALA A 78 -31.93 13.89 19.80
C ALA A 78 -30.50 13.97 20.37
N LEU A 79 -29.61 14.71 19.69
CA LEU A 79 -28.20 14.83 20.07
C LEU A 79 -28.03 15.35 21.50
N ASP A 80 -28.83 16.32 21.94
CA ASP A 80 -28.76 16.83 23.32
C ASP A 80 -29.12 15.75 24.35
N ALA A 81 -30.14 14.93 24.08
CA ALA A 81 -30.52 13.83 24.95
C ALA A 81 -29.41 12.75 25.01
N LEU A 82 -28.76 12.49 23.87
CA LEU A 82 -27.62 11.58 23.78
C LEU A 82 -26.40 12.12 24.53
N ARG A 83 -26.12 13.43 24.43
CA ARG A 83 -25.06 14.13 25.16
C ARG A 83 -25.23 13.97 26.67
N ASP A 84 -26.45 14.16 27.15
CA ASP A 84 -26.78 14.01 28.57
C ASP A 84 -26.70 12.54 29.00
N ALA A 85 -27.13 11.59 28.14
CA ALA A 85 -27.02 10.16 28.42
C ALA A 85 -25.57 9.70 28.55
N LEU A 86 -24.69 10.16 27.66
CA LEU A 86 -23.25 9.89 27.72
C LEU A 86 -22.65 10.41 29.03
N SER A 87 -22.90 11.67 29.39
CA SER A 87 -22.40 12.27 30.64
C SER A 87 -22.93 11.56 31.89
N ARG A 88 -24.22 11.17 31.92
CA ARG A 88 -24.79 10.42 33.05
C ARG A 88 -24.14 9.06 33.26
N ARG A 89 -23.80 8.35 32.18
CA ARG A 89 -23.20 7.00 32.24
C ARG A 89 -21.72 7.05 32.60
N SER A 90 -20.99 8.03 32.04
CA SER A 90 -19.55 8.16 32.27
C SER A 90 -19.23 8.83 33.60
N GLY A 91 -20.09 9.72 34.08
CA GLY A 91 -19.79 10.63 35.19
C GLY A 91 -18.84 11.76 34.79
N GLU A 92 -18.55 11.91 33.50
CA GLU A 92 -17.66 12.92 32.93
C GLU A 92 -18.44 14.16 32.49
N GLU A 93 -17.73 15.26 32.25
CA GLU A 93 -18.32 16.49 31.74
C GLU A 93 -18.95 16.27 30.35
N PRO A 94 -20.11 16.88 30.05
CA PRO A 94 -20.79 16.66 28.78
C PRO A 94 -19.90 17.00 27.57
N LEU A 95 -19.92 16.13 26.56
CA LEU A 95 -19.17 16.36 25.33
C LEU A 95 -19.50 17.71 24.70
N HIS A 96 -18.53 18.32 24.02
CA HIS A 96 -18.82 19.51 23.23
C HIS A 96 -19.79 19.14 22.09
N PRO A 97 -20.82 19.97 21.79
CA PRO A 97 -21.82 19.64 20.78
C PRO A 97 -21.23 19.38 19.39
N ALA A 98 -20.16 20.08 19.01
CA ALA A 98 -19.47 19.85 17.74
C ALA A 98 -18.83 18.46 17.68
N ASP A 99 -18.11 18.04 18.73
CA ASP A 99 -17.46 16.73 18.78
C ASP A 99 -18.47 15.58 18.75
N LEU A 100 -19.64 15.79 19.38
CA LEU A 100 -20.75 14.84 19.35
C LEU A 100 -21.36 14.74 17.95
N GLY A 101 -21.58 15.87 17.28
CA GLY A 101 -22.05 15.94 15.90
C GLY A 101 -21.08 15.24 14.95
N ASP A 102 -19.79 15.48 15.10
CA ASP A 102 -18.75 14.83 14.29
C ASP A 102 -18.70 13.32 14.52
N ALA A 103 -18.85 12.87 15.77
CA ALA A 103 -18.90 11.44 16.10
C ALA A 103 -20.15 10.75 15.52
N ALA A 104 -21.31 11.38 15.63
CA ALA A 104 -22.54 10.90 15.01
C ALA A 104 -22.42 10.89 13.47
N GLY A 105 -21.79 11.91 12.89
CA GLY A 105 -21.50 11.99 11.46
C GLY A 105 -20.59 10.86 10.97
N ARG A 106 -19.55 10.49 11.73
CA ARG A 106 -18.69 9.34 11.42
C ARG A 106 -19.47 8.01 11.44
N ALA A 107 -20.33 7.81 12.44
CA ALA A 107 -21.20 6.64 12.49
C ALA A 107 -22.17 6.60 11.29
N ALA A 108 -22.76 7.76 10.94
CA ALA A 108 -23.67 7.88 9.81
C ALA A 108 -22.98 7.67 8.46
N GLY A 109 -21.74 8.15 8.29
CA GLY A 109 -20.94 7.94 7.07
C GLY A 109 -20.67 6.47 6.75
N THR A 110 -20.74 5.58 7.75
CA THR A 110 -20.60 4.13 7.56
C THR A 110 -21.94 3.39 7.44
N LEU A 111 -23.07 4.10 7.44
CA LEU A 111 -24.43 3.59 7.50
C LEU A 111 -24.67 2.59 8.64
N LEU A 112 -23.95 2.75 9.76
CA LEU A 112 -24.26 2.06 11.01
C LEU A 112 -25.39 2.76 11.77
N ALA A 113 -25.53 4.06 11.52
CA ALA A 113 -26.61 4.89 12.01
C ALA A 113 -27.02 5.89 10.93
N ASP A 114 -28.04 6.66 11.23
CA ASP A 114 -28.43 7.81 10.45
C ASP A 114 -28.56 9.02 11.35
N LEU A 115 -28.33 10.17 10.74
CA LEU A 115 -28.33 11.45 11.41
C LEU A 115 -29.19 12.41 10.60
N ASP A 116 -30.23 12.94 11.24
CA ASP A 116 -31.09 13.99 10.73
C ASP A 116 -31.36 15.06 11.80
N ASP A 117 -32.23 16.03 11.50
CA ASP A 117 -32.60 17.10 12.43
C ASP A 117 -33.27 16.59 13.71
N ALA A 118 -33.87 15.39 13.69
CA ALA A 118 -34.50 14.76 14.85
C ALA A 118 -33.49 13.98 15.71
N GLY A 119 -32.33 13.63 15.15
CA GLY A 119 -31.20 13.05 15.86
C GLY A 119 -30.70 11.76 15.23
N VAL A 120 -30.24 10.84 16.07
CA VAL A 120 -29.59 9.59 15.64
C VAL A 120 -30.59 8.43 15.65
N THR A 121 -30.66 7.67 14.56
CA THR A 121 -31.28 6.32 14.50
C THR A 121 -30.22 5.26 14.20
N THR A 122 -30.43 4.02 14.64
CA THR A 122 -29.50 2.91 14.36
C THR A 122 -30.27 1.64 13.99
N HIS A 123 -29.58 0.67 13.39
CA HIS A 123 -30.19 -0.60 13.01
C HIS A 123 -30.21 -1.63 14.16
N PRO A 124 -31.23 -2.51 14.25
CA PRO A 124 -31.26 -3.61 15.22
C PRO A 124 -30.04 -4.54 15.13
N GLU A 125 -29.52 -4.76 13.92
CA GLU A 125 -28.33 -5.56 13.68
C GLU A 125 -27.08 -4.94 14.34
N VAL A 126 -26.97 -3.60 14.32
CA VAL A 126 -25.90 -2.84 14.96
C VAL A 126 -26.04 -2.88 16.48
N ALA A 127 -27.26 -2.69 17.00
CA ALA A 127 -27.55 -2.79 18.43
C ALA A 127 -27.24 -4.20 18.97
N ALA A 128 -27.62 -5.25 18.25
CA ALA A 128 -27.33 -6.63 18.62
C ALA A 128 -25.83 -6.94 18.60
N ALA A 129 -25.09 -6.44 17.60
CA ALA A 129 -23.65 -6.61 17.52
C ALA A 129 -22.93 -5.95 18.71
N LEU A 130 -23.27 -4.70 19.03
CA LEU A 130 -22.72 -3.97 20.18
C LEU A 130 -23.10 -4.61 21.53
N ALA A 131 -24.32 -5.14 21.67
CA ALA A 131 -24.74 -5.84 22.88
C ALA A 131 -23.96 -7.15 23.12
N ALA A 132 -23.42 -7.77 22.06
CA ALA A 132 -22.61 -8.99 22.17
C ALA A 132 -21.14 -8.72 22.56
N TRP A 133 -20.66 -7.47 22.48
CA TRP A 133 -19.27 -7.09 22.74
C TRP A 133 -18.75 -7.51 24.12
N PRO A 134 -19.46 -7.26 25.25
CA PRO A 134 -18.98 -7.66 26.57
C PRO A 134 -18.71 -9.15 26.70
N ALA A 135 -19.52 -10.00 26.06
CA ALA A 135 -19.33 -11.45 26.06
C ALA A 135 -18.09 -11.89 25.25
N ALA A 136 -17.66 -11.07 24.29
CA ALA A 136 -16.44 -11.25 23.51
C ALA A 136 -15.20 -10.59 24.14
N GLY A 137 -15.32 -9.99 25.32
CA GLY A 137 -14.23 -9.25 25.98
C GLY A 137 -13.98 -7.84 25.44
N LEU A 138 -14.92 -7.30 24.65
CA LEU A 138 -14.94 -5.92 24.15
C LEU A 138 -15.80 -5.03 25.05
N PRO A 139 -15.60 -3.69 25.03
CA PRO A 139 -16.28 -2.81 25.97
C PRO A 139 -17.79 -2.67 25.72
N GLY A 140 -18.57 -2.65 26.79
CA GLY A 140 -20.01 -2.34 26.74
C GLY A 140 -20.30 -0.84 26.64
N ALA A 141 -21.57 -0.45 26.54
CA ALA A 141 -21.99 0.96 26.37
C ALA A 141 -21.47 1.89 27.48
N ASP A 142 -21.56 1.46 28.75
CA ASP A 142 -21.06 2.26 29.89
C ASP A 142 -19.54 2.41 29.88
N GLU A 143 -18.83 1.39 29.39
CA GLU A 143 -17.38 1.48 29.26
C GLU A 143 -17.00 2.42 28.12
N LEU A 144 -17.64 2.27 26.95
CA LEU A 144 -17.46 3.15 25.79
C LEU A 144 -17.78 4.61 26.11
N ALA A 145 -18.80 4.87 26.94
CA ALA A 145 -19.19 6.21 27.36
C ALA A 145 -18.10 6.94 28.17
N ARG A 146 -17.16 6.22 28.79
CA ARG A 146 -15.97 6.83 29.42
C ARG A 146 -14.97 7.25 28.34
N LEU A 147 -14.97 8.54 28.04
CA LEU A 147 -14.23 9.14 26.94
C LEU A 147 -12.99 9.90 27.41
N ALA A 148 -12.81 10.09 28.71
CA ALA A 148 -11.51 10.46 29.24
C ALA A 148 -10.52 9.30 29.04
N PRO A 149 -9.39 9.51 28.34
CA PRO A 149 -8.38 8.48 28.20
C PRO A 149 -7.83 8.10 29.58
N PRO A 150 -7.46 6.83 29.83
CA PRO A 150 -6.75 6.46 31.04
C PRO A 150 -5.50 7.34 31.16
N ALA A 151 -5.24 7.84 32.36
CA ALA A 151 -4.13 8.78 32.60
C ALA A 151 -2.84 8.20 32.00
N PRO A 152 -2.08 8.98 31.21
CA PRO A 152 -0.86 8.49 30.60
C PRO A 152 0.14 8.11 31.70
N LEU A 153 0.37 6.80 31.87
CA LEU A 153 1.55 6.23 32.50
C LEU A 153 2.54 5.99 31.35
N ALA A 154 3.71 6.58 31.22
CA ALA A 154 4.61 7.21 32.16
C ALA A 154 5.33 8.41 31.49
N ALA A 155 5.96 9.28 32.28
CA ALA A 155 6.91 10.26 31.77
C ALA A 155 7.96 9.55 30.88
N VAL A 156 8.42 10.22 29.81
CA VAL A 156 9.63 9.79 29.09
C VAL A 156 10.69 9.52 30.17
N PRO A 157 11.29 8.31 30.23
CA PRO A 157 12.39 8.08 31.14
C PRO A 157 13.39 9.23 30.96
N ARG A 158 14.08 9.69 32.02
CA ARG A 158 15.14 10.69 31.86
C ARG A 158 16.31 10.08 31.08
N VAL A 159 16.13 9.90 29.78
CA VAL A 159 17.14 9.53 28.81
C VAL A 159 17.72 10.85 28.31
N ASP A 160 19.02 10.88 28.12
CA ASP A 160 19.72 12.00 27.53
C ASP A 160 19.21 12.21 26.09
N PRO A 161 18.56 13.35 25.75
CA PRO A 161 18.07 13.61 24.40
C PRO A 161 19.17 13.52 23.35
N ASP A 162 20.41 13.92 23.69
CA ASP A 162 21.54 13.87 22.76
C ASP A 162 21.93 12.42 22.44
N GLU A 163 21.78 11.49 23.39
CA GLU A 163 21.97 10.05 23.16
C GLU A 163 20.88 9.46 22.27
N VAL A 164 19.62 9.85 22.51
CA VAL A 164 18.48 9.43 21.68
C VAL A 164 18.68 9.89 20.24
N ASP A 165 19.05 11.16 20.03
CA ASP A 165 19.19 11.73 18.69
C ASP A 165 20.41 11.17 17.94
N ARG A 166 21.52 10.88 18.64
CA ARG A 166 22.66 10.19 18.01
C ARG A 166 22.31 8.76 17.58
N ARG A 167 21.64 7.97 18.44
CA ARG A 167 21.19 6.62 18.07
C ARG A 167 20.17 6.64 16.95
N ALA A 168 19.27 7.62 16.95
CA ALA A 168 18.35 7.87 15.84
C ALA A 168 19.12 8.11 14.54
N GLY A 169 20.17 8.95 14.57
CA GLY A 169 21.07 9.17 13.43
C GLY A 169 21.73 7.88 12.91
N GLU A 170 22.23 7.03 13.82
CA GLU A 170 22.83 5.74 13.46
C GLU A 170 21.81 4.77 12.81
N SER A 171 20.61 4.65 13.39
CA SER A 171 19.53 3.82 12.84
C SER A 171 19.07 4.33 11.48
N ALA A 172 18.82 5.64 11.37
CA ALA A 172 18.44 6.30 10.13
C ALA A 172 19.47 6.08 9.01
N PHE A 173 20.75 6.28 9.32
CA PHE A 173 21.85 6.05 8.38
C PHE A 173 21.89 4.59 7.91
N ARG A 174 21.82 3.64 8.85
CA ARG A 174 21.81 2.20 8.53
C ARG A 174 20.64 1.82 7.62
N SER A 175 19.46 2.36 7.89
CA SER A 175 18.26 2.10 7.07
C SER A 175 18.36 2.68 5.68
N VAL A 176 18.90 3.90 5.51
CA VAL A 176 19.15 4.48 4.19
C VAL A 176 20.15 3.64 3.40
N VAL A 177 21.25 3.22 4.03
CA VAL A 177 22.26 2.36 3.40
C VAL A 177 21.68 1.01 2.97
N ALA A 178 20.89 0.37 3.84
CA ALA A 178 20.24 -0.91 3.53
C ALA A 178 19.24 -0.79 2.36
N VAL A 179 18.42 0.27 2.34
CA VAL A 179 17.47 0.50 1.23
C VAL A 179 18.22 0.83 -0.06
N ALA A 180 19.31 1.60 -0.01
CA ALA A 180 20.15 1.86 -1.19
C ALA A 180 20.78 0.57 -1.73
N ALA A 181 21.30 -0.28 -0.85
CA ALA A 181 21.85 -1.59 -1.24
C ALA A 181 20.79 -2.50 -1.87
N LEU A 182 19.57 -2.53 -1.31
CA LEU A 182 18.43 -3.25 -1.86
C LEU A 182 18.11 -2.77 -3.29
N VAL A 183 18.01 -1.45 -3.49
CA VAL A 183 17.73 -0.82 -4.78
C VAL A 183 18.82 -1.20 -5.79
N ASP A 184 20.09 -1.04 -5.45
CA ASP A 184 21.22 -1.33 -6.34
C ASP A 184 21.29 -2.82 -6.72
N GLU A 185 20.95 -3.71 -5.79
CA GLU A 185 20.88 -5.15 -6.03
C GLU A 185 19.72 -5.53 -6.96
N LEU A 186 18.56 -4.87 -6.81
CA LEU A 186 17.40 -5.07 -7.68
C LEU A 186 17.60 -4.45 -9.08
N VAL A 187 18.38 -3.37 -9.21
CA VAL A 187 18.82 -2.85 -10.52
C VAL A 187 19.66 -3.89 -11.25
N ARG A 188 20.56 -4.58 -10.54
CA ARG A 188 21.42 -5.63 -11.11
C ARG A 188 20.61 -6.86 -11.50
N GLU A 189 19.81 -7.38 -10.58
CA GLU A 189 18.99 -8.55 -10.83
C GLU A 189 17.65 -8.51 -10.06
N PRO A 190 16.50 -8.52 -10.77
CA PRO A 190 15.18 -8.61 -10.16
C PRO A 190 15.03 -9.84 -9.26
N ALA A 191 14.26 -9.72 -8.18
CA ALA A 191 14.00 -10.82 -7.26
C ALA A 191 12.64 -11.48 -7.51
N ARG A 192 12.51 -12.79 -7.29
CA ARG A 192 11.26 -13.53 -7.50
C ARG A 192 10.52 -13.82 -6.20
N GLU A 193 9.20 -13.75 -6.28
CA GLU A 193 8.29 -14.13 -5.20
C GLU A 193 7.65 -15.50 -5.44
N LEU A 194 7.47 -16.27 -4.36
CA LEU A 194 6.82 -17.57 -4.35
C LEU A 194 5.29 -17.43 -4.49
N SER A 195 4.62 -18.48 -4.95
CA SER A 195 3.17 -18.45 -5.21
C SER A 195 2.34 -18.37 -3.94
N ARG A 196 2.91 -18.77 -2.79
CA ARG A 196 2.28 -18.70 -1.47
C ARG A 196 2.68 -17.44 -0.70
N GLY A 197 3.26 -16.45 -1.39
CA GLY A 197 3.87 -15.27 -0.79
C GLY A 197 5.31 -15.52 -0.33
N GLY A 198 6.05 -14.42 -0.16
CA GLY A 198 7.43 -14.46 0.32
C GLY A 198 8.46 -14.69 -0.78
N MET A 199 9.67 -14.17 -0.57
CA MET A 199 10.73 -14.19 -1.57
C MET A 199 11.33 -15.60 -1.75
N SER A 200 11.84 -15.88 -2.95
CA SER A 200 12.62 -17.11 -3.19
C SER A 200 13.86 -17.13 -2.28
N LEU A 201 14.22 -18.29 -1.72
CA LEU A 201 15.39 -18.38 -0.82
C LEU A 201 16.72 -17.94 -1.47
N PRO A 202 17.01 -18.25 -2.74
CA PRO A 202 18.20 -17.72 -3.41
C PRO A 202 18.20 -16.18 -3.50
N ASP A 203 17.07 -15.57 -3.86
CA ASP A 203 16.94 -14.11 -3.94
C ASP A 203 17.04 -13.47 -2.55
N ALA A 204 16.38 -14.04 -1.55
CA ALA A 204 16.43 -13.55 -0.18
C ALA A 204 17.87 -13.56 0.37
N ARG A 205 18.63 -14.63 0.12
CA ARG A 205 20.05 -14.72 0.51
C ARG A 205 20.92 -13.70 -0.21
N ARG A 206 20.67 -13.48 -1.50
CA ARG A 206 21.37 -12.46 -2.29
C ARG A 206 21.10 -11.06 -1.76
N LEU A 207 19.83 -10.71 -1.54
CA LEU A 207 19.46 -9.42 -0.96
C LEU A 207 20.03 -9.25 0.45
N ALA A 208 19.87 -10.24 1.34
CA ALA A 208 20.42 -10.18 2.70
C ALA A 208 21.93 -9.90 2.70
N ALA A 209 22.69 -10.58 1.83
CA ALA A 209 24.12 -10.33 1.66
C ALA A 209 24.41 -8.90 1.17
N ALA A 210 23.63 -8.37 0.22
CA ALA A 210 23.78 -7.00 -0.27
C ALA A 210 23.48 -5.95 0.82
N LEU A 211 22.46 -6.20 1.64
CA LEU A 211 22.05 -5.32 2.74
C LEU A 211 23.02 -5.38 3.93
N GLY A 212 23.81 -6.45 4.06
CA GLY A 212 24.57 -6.75 5.27
C GLY A 212 23.66 -7.04 6.47
N ALA A 213 22.49 -7.64 6.22
CA ALA A 213 21.45 -7.89 7.21
C ALA A 213 21.08 -9.38 7.28
N ASP A 214 20.33 -9.77 8.32
CA ASP A 214 19.81 -11.13 8.43
C ASP A 214 18.69 -11.37 7.40
N LEU A 215 18.46 -12.64 7.06
CA LEU A 215 17.43 -13.04 6.09
C LEU A 215 16.03 -12.52 6.47
N ASP A 216 15.74 -12.46 7.76
CA ASP A 216 14.44 -12.04 8.29
C ASP A 216 14.21 -10.52 8.20
N ASP A 217 15.27 -9.74 7.98
CA ASP A 217 15.18 -8.27 7.84
C ASP A 217 14.91 -7.82 6.39
N VAL A 218 15.18 -8.68 5.41
CA VAL A 218 14.98 -8.37 3.97
C VAL A 218 13.53 -7.94 3.68
N PRO A 219 12.48 -8.65 4.15
CA PRO A 219 11.10 -8.22 3.93
C PRO A 219 10.79 -6.85 4.53
N VAL A 220 11.44 -6.48 5.63
CA VAL A 220 11.21 -5.21 6.32
C VAL A 220 11.75 -4.05 5.49
N HIS A 221 13.00 -4.16 5.01
CA HIS A 221 13.59 -3.16 4.12
C HIS A 221 12.90 -3.09 2.76
N LEU A 222 12.45 -4.23 2.22
CA LEU A 222 11.66 -4.29 0.99
C LEU A 222 10.33 -3.53 1.17
N SER A 223 9.64 -3.72 2.30
CA SER A 223 8.39 -3.01 2.61
C SER A 223 8.59 -1.51 2.81
N LEU A 224 9.70 -1.07 3.41
CA LEU A 224 10.06 0.34 3.48
C LEU A 224 10.30 0.94 2.09
N ALA A 225 11.07 0.25 1.24
CA ALA A 225 11.36 0.68 -0.13
C ALA A 225 10.10 0.71 -1.02
N GLU A 226 9.18 -0.26 -0.84
CA GLU A 226 7.91 -0.31 -1.55
C GLU A 226 7.01 0.85 -1.16
N ARG A 227 6.87 1.14 0.14
CA ARG A 227 6.10 2.31 0.64
C ARG A 227 6.65 3.62 0.08
N ALA A 228 7.97 3.74 -0.02
CA ALA A 228 8.63 4.89 -0.64
C ALA A 228 8.60 4.87 -2.17
N SER A 229 7.89 3.92 -2.79
CA SER A 229 7.78 3.76 -4.25
C SER A 229 9.12 3.59 -4.98
N LEU A 230 10.15 3.09 -4.29
CA LEU A 230 11.48 2.83 -4.86
C LEU A 230 11.54 1.47 -5.56
N VAL A 231 10.73 0.53 -5.09
CA VAL A 231 10.57 -0.80 -5.68
C VAL A 231 9.10 -1.07 -5.93
N ALA A 232 8.82 -1.90 -6.92
CA ALA A 232 7.47 -2.34 -7.25
C ALA A 232 7.49 -3.80 -7.65
N ARG A 233 6.34 -4.46 -7.44
CA ARG A 233 6.12 -5.84 -7.86
C ARG A 233 5.28 -5.86 -9.13
N SER A 234 5.83 -6.47 -10.19
CA SER A 234 5.09 -6.79 -11.42
C SER A 234 4.90 -8.30 -11.52
N GLY A 235 3.66 -8.76 -11.33
CA GLY A 235 3.36 -10.18 -11.19
C GLY A 235 4.07 -10.79 -9.98
N ARG A 236 5.08 -11.63 -10.21
CA ARG A 236 5.87 -12.31 -9.16
C ARG A 236 7.33 -11.84 -9.12
N THR A 237 7.61 -10.69 -9.70
CA THR A 237 8.97 -10.15 -9.81
C THR A 237 9.03 -8.78 -9.17
N TRP A 238 9.98 -8.60 -8.26
CA TRP A 238 10.34 -7.34 -7.64
C TRP A 238 11.40 -6.64 -8.50
N SER A 239 11.19 -5.36 -8.80
CA SER A 239 12.11 -4.54 -9.59
C SER A 239 12.09 -3.10 -9.09
N THR A 240 13.11 -2.32 -9.44
CA THR A 240 13.15 -0.90 -9.09
C THR A 240 12.19 -0.08 -9.94
N THR A 241 11.78 1.06 -9.43
CA THR A 241 10.94 2.03 -10.14
C THR A 241 11.81 3.14 -10.75
N ALA A 242 11.19 4.01 -11.55
CA ALA A 242 11.86 5.22 -12.03
C ALA A 242 12.25 6.20 -10.90
N ALA A 243 11.54 6.17 -9.76
CA ALA A 243 11.83 7.03 -8.62
C ALA A 243 13.12 6.63 -7.90
N ALA A 244 13.51 5.35 -7.97
CA ALA A 244 14.69 4.82 -7.31
C ALA A 244 15.98 5.57 -7.69
N ALA A 245 16.19 5.83 -8.99
CA ALA A 245 17.38 6.53 -9.47
C ALA A 245 17.45 7.97 -8.97
N ALA A 246 16.31 8.67 -8.94
CA ALA A 246 16.23 10.04 -8.42
C ALA A 246 16.45 10.09 -6.91
N TRP A 247 15.96 9.09 -6.17
CA TRP A 247 16.18 8.98 -4.73
C TRP A 247 17.64 8.67 -4.41
N SER A 248 18.28 7.72 -5.11
CA SER A 248 19.68 7.35 -4.86
C SER A 248 20.67 8.48 -5.10
N ALA A 249 20.32 9.48 -5.92
CA ALA A 249 21.17 10.63 -6.20
C ALA A 249 21.09 11.76 -5.14
N ARG A 250 20.20 11.64 -4.14
CA ARG A 250 20.01 12.67 -3.10
C ARG A 250 20.96 12.48 -1.92
N PRO A 251 21.32 13.56 -1.20
CA PRO A 251 22.02 13.48 0.08
C PRO A 251 21.33 12.55 1.07
N THR A 252 22.08 11.99 2.01
CA THR A 252 21.58 11.00 2.99
C THR A 252 20.38 11.51 3.80
N ALA A 253 20.38 12.78 4.21
CA ALA A 253 19.25 13.36 4.95
C ALA A 253 17.96 13.43 4.12
N GLU A 254 18.06 13.78 2.84
CA GLU A 254 16.92 13.82 1.90
C GLU A 254 16.44 12.41 1.51
N ARG A 255 17.37 11.44 1.41
CA ARG A 255 17.01 10.03 1.23
C ARG A 255 16.21 9.51 2.42
N TRP A 256 16.66 9.83 3.63
CA TRP A 256 15.94 9.51 4.85
C TRP A 256 14.58 10.19 4.91
N GLU A 257 14.50 11.48 4.56
CA GLU A 257 13.25 12.24 4.54
C GLU A 257 12.17 11.53 3.74
N ALA A 258 12.51 11.04 2.54
CA ALA A 258 11.58 10.33 1.67
C ALA A 258 11.06 9.02 2.31
N LEU A 259 11.93 8.27 3.01
CA LEU A 259 11.53 7.05 3.72
C LEU A 259 10.63 7.37 4.93
N ALA A 260 10.98 8.40 5.69
CA ALA A 260 10.22 8.84 6.86
C ALA A 260 8.85 9.39 6.47
N ALA A 261 8.75 10.17 5.39
CA ALA A 261 7.49 10.65 4.84
C ALA A 261 6.61 9.48 4.37
N ALA A 262 7.16 8.51 3.64
CA ALA A 262 6.43 7.33 3.21
C ALA A 262 5.91 6.47 4.37
N TRP A 263 6.68 6.38 5.47
CA TRP A 263 6.22 5.74 6.70
C TRP A 263 5.05 6.49 7.32
N LEU A 264 5.13 7.82 7.43
CA LEU A 264 4.06 8.65 7.99
C LEU A 264 2.79 8.54 7.14
N ASP A 265 2.92 8.57 5.81
CA ASP A 265 1.81 8.47 4.86
C ASP A 265 1.12 7.09 4.89
N ALA A 266 1.84 6.03 5.25
CA ALA A 266 1.26 4.70 5.40
C ALA A 266 0.38 4.55 6.67
N LEU A 267 0.50 5.46 7.64
CA LEU A 267 -0.35 5.47 8.83
C LEU A 267 -1.75 6.01 8.51
N ALA A 268 -2.78 5.44 9.13
CA ALA A 268 -4.13 5.99 9.06
C ALA A 268 -4.18 7.40 9.70
N PRO A 269 -5.00 8.33 9.21
CA PRO A 269 -5.07 9.70 9.74
C PRO A 269 -5.28 9.76 11.26
N ALA A 270 -6.15 8.89 11.80
CA ALA A 270 -6.39 8.81 13.23
C ALA A 270 -5.16 8.33 14.03
N THR A 271 -4.37 7.40 13.48
CA THR A 271 -3.12 6.95 14.10
C THR A 271 -2.08 8.07 14.11
N ARG A 272 -1.98 8.86 13.03
CA ARG A 272 -1.08 10.03 12.98
C ARG A 272 -1.43 11.04 14.07
N GLY A 273 -2.72 11.34 14.26
CA GLY A 273 -3.18 12.22 15.34
C GLY A 273 -2.74 11.73 16.72
N ILE A 274 -2.95 10.44 17.01
CA ILE A 274 -2.54 9.83 18.29
C ILE A 274 -1.02 9.94 18.52
N LEU A 275 -0.21 9.69 17.48
CA LEU A 275 1.24 9.77 17.58
C LEU A 275 1.72 11.21 17.71
N ALA A 276 1.06 12.17 17.05
CA ALA A 276 1.37 13.60 17.17
C ALA A 276 1.07 14.13 18.58
N GLU A 277 -0.06 13.74 19.18
CA GLU A 277 -0.38 14.05 20.58
C GLU A 277 0.62 13.43 21.57
N ARG A 278 1.25 12.32 21.18
CA ARG A 278 2.26 11.58 21.96
C ARG A 278 3.69 11.79 21.45
N ALA A 279 3.94 12.87 20.72
CA ALA A 279 5.27 13.12 20.16
C ALA A 279 6.33 13.36 21.25
N ASP A 280 5.91 13.74 22.46
CA ASP A 280 6.74 13.91 23.66
C ASP A 280 6.59 12.78 24.69
N ALA A 281 6.01 11.63 24.32
CA ALA A 281 5.76 10.50 25.22
C ALA A 281 6.42 9.20 24.72
N SER A 282 6.63 8.25 25.63
CA SER A 282 7.14 6.92 25.28
C SER A 282 6.05 6.09 24.56
N TRP A 283 6.45 5.38 23.50
CA TRP A 283 5.64 4.60 22.58
C TRP A 283 5.52 3.11 22.92
N GLY A 284 5.98 2.68 24.09
CA GLY A 284 5.93 1.27 24.51
C GLY A 284 4.51 0.74 24.70
N ALA A 285 4.29 -0.12 25.71
CA ALA A 285 2.95 -0.67 26.00
C ALA A 285 1.84 0.40 26.04
N GLY A 286 2.15 1.60 26.55
CA GLY A 286 1.22 2.72 26.62
C GLY A 286 0.67 3.21 25.27
N LEU A 287 1.42 3.12 24.16
CA LEU A 287 0.90 3.51 22.84
C LEU A 287 -0.11 2.48 22.34
N VAL A 288 0.22 1.20 22.44
CA VAL A 288 -0.67 0.10 22.06
C VAL A 288 -1.96 0.19 22.86
N ASP A 289 -1.86 0.31 24.18
CA ASP A 289 -3.01 0.47 25.08
C ASP A 289 -3.86 1.69 24.71
N SER A 290 -3.23 2.79 24.30
CA SER A 290 -3.92 4.02 23.92
C SER A 290 -4.66 3.91 22.59
N VAL A 291 -4.04 3.29 21.58
CA VAL A 291 -4.72 3.06 20.29
C VAL A 291 -5.84 2.04 20.46
N LEU A 292 -5.61 0.95 21.21
CA LEU A 292 -6.65 -0.03 21.52
C LEU A 292 -7.78 0.57 22.36
N TRP A 293 -7.48 1.48 23.29
CA TRP A 293 -8.50 2.21 24.03
C TRP A 293 -9.35 3.11 23.10
N ARG A 294 -8.71 3.77 22.12
CA ARG A 294 -9.39 4.64 21.15
C ARG A 294 -10.14 3.84 20.07
N PHE A 295 -9.69 2.64 19.72
CA PHE A 295 -10.28 1.75 18.73
C PHE A 295 -10.48 0.35 19.31
N PRO A 296 -11.43 0.17 20.24
CA PRO A 296 -11.56 -1.07 20.99
C PRO A 296 -11.92 -2.29 20.12
N GLY A 297 -12.70 -2.09 19.05
CA GLY A 297 -13.00 -3.17 18.10
C GLY A 297 -11.82 -3.54 17.19
N GLY A 298 -10.84 -2.65 17.00
CA GLY A 298 -9.80 -2.85 16.00
C GLY A 298 -8.62 -3.71 16.44
N SER A 299 -8.67 -4.37 17.60
CA SER A 299 -7.50 -4.99 18.24
C SER A 299 -6.72 -5.98 17.36
N ALA A 300 -7.42 -6.79 16.56
CA ALA A 300 -6.80 -7.78 15.68
C ALA A 300 -5.99 -7.14 14.54
N TRP A 301 -6.55 -6.18 13.81
CA TRP A 301 -5.88 -5.55 12.66
C TRP A 301 -4.94 -4.41 13.07
N ILE A 302 -5.24 -3.71 14.17
CA ILE A 302 -4.44 -2.63 14.73
C ILE A 302 -3.17 -3.19 15.37
N GLY A 303 -3.25 -4.29 16.12
CA GLY A 303 -2.12 -4.82 16.88
C GLY A 303 -0.93 -5.19 15.99
N GLU A 304 -1.17 -5.95 14.93
CA GLU A 304 -0.12 -6.33 13.97
C GLU A 304 0.45 -5.12 13.23
N ARG A 305 -0.43 -4.20 12.80
CA ARG A 305 -0.02 -2.98 12.09
C ARG A 305 0.81 -2.07 12.99
N ILE A 306 0.39 -1.78 14.22
CA ILE A 306 1.15 -0.94 15.15
C ILE A 306 2.51 -1.56 15.41
N THR A 307 2.58 -2.87 15.64
CA THR A 307 3.86 -3.55 15.88
C THR A 307 4.81 -3.40 14.69
N ALA A 308 4.30 -3.55 13.46
CA ALA A 308 5.09 -3.29 12.27
C ALA A 308 5.52 -1.81 12.19
N PHE A 309 4.61 -0.87 12.43
CA PHE A 309 4.90 0.57 12.36
C PHE A 309 5.89 1.04 13.42
N THR A 310 5.82 0.56 14.67
CA THR A 310 6.76 0.92 15.74
C THR A 310 8.13 0.33 15.50
N ARG A 311 8.21 -0.91 15.00
CA ARG A 311 9.47 -1.50 14.53
C ARG A 311 10.10 -0.66 13.42
N ASP A 312 9.30 -0.30 12.41
CA ASP A 312 9.77 0.50 11.28
C ASP A 312 10.20 1.91 11.71
N ALA A 313 9.51 2.50 12.71
CA ALA A 313 9.91 3.76 13.33
C ALA A 313 11.28 3.66 14.01
N GLY A 314 11.54 2.55 14.72
CA GLY A 314 12.84 2.27 15.32
C GLY A 314 13.96 2.12 14.28
N LEU A 315 13.70 1.40 13.18
CA LEU A 315 14.64 1.26 12.06
C LEU A 315 14.96 2.62 11.42
N LEU A 316 13.96 3.47 11.23
CA LEU A 316 14.14 4.80 10.66
C LEU A 316 14.71 5.82 11.66
N GLY A 317 14.94 5.46 12.93
CA GLY A 317 15.38 6.42 13.95
C GLY A 317 14.32 7.47 14.32
N ILE A 318 13.06 7.24 13.96
CA ILE A 318 11.92 8.04 14.44
C ILE A 318 11.76 7.82 15.95
N THR A 319 12.00 6.59 16.41
CA THR A 319 12.16 6.26 17.82
C THR A 319 13.52 5.61 18.07
N THR A 320 14.02 5.75 19.30
CA THR A 320 15.13 4.96 19.83
C THR A 320 14.59 4.14 21.00
N GLY A 321 14.45 2.83 20.80
CA GLY A 321 13.59 2.02 21.66
C GLY A 321 12.16 2.55 21.58
N ASP A 322 11.57 2.86 22.73
CA ASP A 322 10.22 3.42 22.82
C ASP A 322 10.19 4.96 22.87
N VAL A 323 11.33 5.66 22.79
CA VAL A 323 11.37 7.13 22.94
C VAL A 323 11.47 7.80 21.58
N PRO A 324 10.55 8.72 21.20
CA PRO A 324 10.68 9.53 19.99
C PRO A 324 11.96 10.37 20.01
N SER A 325 12.67 10.40 18.89
CA SER A 325 13.78 11.32 18.67
C SER A 325 13.28 12.73 18.37
N SER A 326 14.15 13.73 18.45
CA SER A 326 13.84 15.10 18.00
C SER A 326 13.38 15.13 16.55
N ALA A 327 13.99 14.31 15.69
CA ALA A 327 13.56 14.12 14.30
C ALA A 327 12.18 13.45 14.20
N GLY A 328 11.92 12.40 14.97
CA GLY A 328 10.61 11.74 15.02
C GLY A 328 9.50 12.68 15.49
N ARG A 329 9.75 13.49 16.52
CA ARG A 329 8.81 14.51 16.99
C ARG A 329 8.54 15.57 15.92
N ALA A 330 9.58 16.06 15.26
CA ALA A 330 9.43 17.03 14.17
C ALA A 330 8.62 16.46 12.99
N LEU A 331 8.83 15.17 12.65
CA LEU A 331 8.08 14.48 11.60
C LEU A 331 6.56 14.49 11.89
N LEU A 332 6.18 14.23 13.13
CA LEU A 332 4.77 14.09 13.54
C LEU A 332 4.05 15.42 13.75
N THR A 333 4.78 16.46 14.13
CA THR A 333 4.19 17.75 14.55
C THR A 333 4.35 18.85 13.50
N THR A 334 5.41 18.80 12.70
CA THR A 334 5.80 19.89 11.78
C THR A 334 5.90 19.41 10.34
N GLY A 335 6.40 18.19 10.10
CA GLY A 335 6.52 17.56 8.79
C GLY A 335 7.92 17.03 8.47
N SER A 336 8.05 16.36 7.33
CA SER A 336 9.26 15.63 6.92
C SER A 336 10.50 16.52 6.79
N ALA A 337 10.36 17.71 6.19
CA ALA A 337 11.49 18.63 5.98
C ALA A 337 12.10 19.11 7.30
N ALA A 338 11.26 19.42 8.29
CA ALA A 338 11.73 19.79 9.63
C ALA A 338 12.41 18.61 10.33
N ALA A 339 11.87 17.40 10.15
CA ALA A 339 12.48 16.17 10.66
C ALA A 339 13.87 15.92 10.07
N ALA A 340 14.03 16.12 8.76
CA ALA A 340 15.31 15.92 8.08
C ALA A 340 16.36 16.93 8.57
N ALA A 341 15.96 18.19 8.78
CA ALA A 341 16.82 19.21 9.36
C ALA A 341 17.25 18.88 10.81
N ALA A 342 16.34 18.31 11.62
CA ALA A 342 16.65 17.87 12.98
C ALA A 342 17.58 16.64 13.01
N LEU A 343 17.47 15.73 12.04
CA LEU A 343 18.31 14.53 11.95
C LEU A 343 19.71 14.83 11.40
N ALA A 344 19.83 15.77 10.46
CA ALA A 344 21.06 16.02 9.71
C ALA A 344 22.34 16.19 10.57
N PRO A 345 22.33 16.88 11.73
CA PRO A 345 23.51 16.99 12.59
C PRO A 345 24.00 15.66 13.20
N HIS A 346 23.13 14.64 13.24
CA HIS A 346 23.40 13.32 13.81
C HIS A 346 23.77 12.29 12.73
N LEU A 347 23.73 12.67 11.44
CA LEU A 347 24.19 11.81 10.34
C LEU A 347 25.71 11.96 10.14
N PRO A 348 26.40 10.89 9.71
CA PRO A 348 27.81 11.00 9.37
C PRO A 348 28.00 11.89 8.14
N ALA A 349 29.06 12.71 8.14
CA ALA A 349 29.37 13.60 7.02
C ALA A 349 29.76 12.81 5.76
N GLU A 350 29.21 13.22 4.62
CA GLU A 350 29.53 12.62 3.32
C GLU A 350 30.92 13.05 2.84
N VAL A 351 31.62 12.13 2.19
CA VAL A 351 32.96 12.34 1.60
C VAL A 351 32.94 12.10 0.10
N ASP A 352 33.79 12.80 -0.64
CA ASP A 352 33.88 12.73 -2.10
C ASP A 352 35.14 11.98 -2.59
N ARG A 353 35.95 11.46 -1.66
CA ARG A 353 37.25 10.84 -1.95
C ARG A 353 37.38 9.45 -1.32
N VAL A 354 38.10 8.57 -2.02
CA VAL A 354 38.35 7.17 -1.65
C VAL A 354 39.83 6.82 -1.70
N TYR A 355 40.20 5.74 -1.02
CA TYR A 355 41.50 5.08 -1.17
C TYR A 355 41.42 3.98 -2.21
N LEU A 356 42.22 4.07 -3.28
CA LEU A 356 42.39 2.98 -4.24
C LEU A 356 43.59 2.13 -3.84
N GLN A 357 43.35 0.85 -3.57
CA GLN A 357 44.38 -0.10 -3.13
C GLN A 357 44.90 -0.97 -4.29
N HIS A 358 46.06 -1.61 -4.08
CA HIS A 358 46.75 -2.40 -5.10
C HIS A 358 46.10 -3.76 -5.37
N ASP A 359 45.27 -4.23 -4.45
CA ASP A 359 44.49 -5.47 -4.51
C ASP A 359 43.12 -5.28 -5.17
N LEU A 360 42.90 -4.15 -5.86
CA LEU A 360 41.66 -3.74 -6.54
C LEU A 360 40.50 -3.38 -5.60
N THR A 361 40.82 -3.19 -4.31
CA THR A 361 39.87 -2.74 -3.29
C THR A 361 39.81 -1.21 -3.27
N VAL A 362 38.60 -0.68 -3.13
CA VAL A 362 38.32 0.75 -2.94
C VAL A 362 37.75 0.91 -1.54
N VAL A 363 38.39 1.74 -0.72
CA VAL A 363 37.96 2.00 0.67
C VAL A 363 37.52 3.44 0.81
N SER A 364 36.28 3.66 1.22
CA SER A 364 35.78 4.98 1.58
C SER A 364 36.00 5.25 3.07
N PRO A 365 36.57 6.41 3.47
CA PRO A 365 36.74 6.77 4.88
C PRO A 365 35.44 7.19 5.58
N GLY A 366 34.36 7.43 4.82
CA GLY A 366 33.04 7.84 5.29
C GLY A 366 31.95 7.40 4.31
N PRO A 367 30.66 7.72 4.56
CA PRO A 367 29.65 7.57 3.53
C PRO A 367 30.00 8.44 2.32
N LEU A 368 29.90 7.87 1.13
CA LEU A 368 30.22 8.61 -0.09
C LEU A 368 29.11 9.59 -0.43
N ASP A 369 29.51 10.73 -1.00
CA ASP A 369 28.60 11.59 -1.74
C ASP A 369 27.81 10.73 -2.75
N PRO A 370 26.47 10.83 -2.78
CA PRO A 370 25.63 9.97 -3.61
C PRO A 370 25.97 9.99 -5.10
N SER A 371 26.44 11.14 -5.61
CA SER A 371 26.85 11.27 -7.01
C SER A 371 28.16 10.54 -7.30
N VAL A 372 29.10 10.56 -6.34
CA VAL A 372 30.35 9.80 -6.39
C VAL A 372 30.08 8.30 -6.27
N GLU A 373 29.25 7.89 -5.30
CA GLU A 373 28.87 6.48 -5.10
C GLU A 373 28.20 5.90 -6.35
N SER A 374 27.24 6.63 -6.92
CA SER A 374 26.51 6.20 -8.14
C SER A 374 27.45 6.03 -9.35
N ARG A 375 28.51 6.84 -9.46
CA ARG A 375 29.55 6.66 -10.49
C ARG A 375 30.45 5.47 -10.17
N LEU A 376 30.82 5.28 -8.90
CA LEU A 376 31.68 4.18 -8.45
C LEU A 376 31.02 2.81 -8.67
N LEU A 377 29.72 2.68 -8.38
CA LEU A 377 28.97 1.42 -8.55
C LEU A 377 28.80 0.99 -10.02
N ARG A 378 29.03 1.89 -10.99
CA ARG A 378 29.10 1.49 -12.39
C ARG A 378 30.36 0.67 -12.69
N VAL A 379 31.47 0.99 -12.03
CA VAL A 379 32.81 0.43 -12.27
C VAL A 379 33.32 -0.48 -11.16
N ALA A 380 32.54 -0.69 -10.10
CA ALA A 380 32.87 -1.52 -8.95
C ALA A 380 31.63 -2.21 -8.39
N ASP A 381 31.82 -3.27 -7.62
CA ASP A 381 30.77 -3.96 -6.86
C ASP A 381 30.96 -3.64 -5.37
N ALA A 382 29.88 -3.38 -4.62
CA ALA A 382 29.99 -3.13 -3.18
C ALA A 382 30.14 -4.44 -2.40
N GLU A 383 31.14 -4.54 -1.53
CA GLU A 383 31.38 -5.71 -0.66
C GLU A 383 30.97 -5.46 0.79
N GLY A 384 30.98 -4.20 1.23
CA GLY A 384 30.48 -3.79 2.53
C GLY A 384 30.04 -2.34 2.50
N ARG A 385 28.84 -2.05 3.00
CA ARG A 385 28.30 -0.68 3.05
C ARG A 385 27.97 -0.31 4.50
N GLY A 386 28.39 0.88 4.90
CA GLY A 386 28.31 1.36 6.27
C GLY A 386 29.13 2.64 6.41
N LEU A 387 29.63 2.91 7.61
CA LEU A 387 30.46 4.11 7.85
C LEU A 387 31.76 4.09 7.04
N ALA A 388 32.38 2.92 6.90
CA ALA A 388 33.51 2.70 6.01
C ALA A 388 33.10 1.69 4.95
N ALA A 389 32.71 2.20 3.78
CA ALA A 389 32.27 1.35 2.68
C ALA A 389 33.46 0.82 1.89
N THR A 390 33.38 -0.45 1.48
CA THR A 390 34.38 -1.13 0.67
C THR A 390 33.76 -1.60 -0.63
N TYR A 391 34.43 -1.30 -1.73
CA TYR A 391 34.03 -1.69 -3.08
C TYR A 391 35.16 -2.45 -3.75
N ARG A 392 34.82 -3.35 -4.67
CA ARG A 392 35.75 -4.18 -5.41
C ARG A 392 35.67 -3.85 -6.89
N ILE A 393 36.80 -3.50 -7.48
CA ILE A 393 36.90 -3.38 -8.93
C ILE A 393 37.33 -4.74 -9.50
N SER A 394 36.63 -5.17 -10.53
CA SER A 394 36.85 -6.43 -11.24
C SER A 394 36.77 -6.22 -12.75
N ALA A 395 37.35 -7.14 -13.53
CA ALA A 395 37.22 -7.12 -14.99
C ALA A 395 35.74 -7.11 -15.45
N GLU A 396 34.87 -7.80 -14.69
CA GLU A 396 33.43 -7.87 -14.94
C GLU A 396 32.76 -6.51 -14.70
N SER A 397 33.08 -5.82 -13.61
CA SER A 397 32.57 -4.47 -13.32
C SER A 397 33.01 -3.43 -14.36
N ILE A 398 34.27 -3.49 -14.84
CA ILE A 398 34.74 -2.60 -15.91
C ILE A 398 34.04 -2.91 -17.23
N THR A 399 33.92 -4.19 -17.59
CA THR A 399 33.19 -4.62 -18.79
C THR A 399 31.74 -4.14 -18.76
N ARG A 400 31.09 -4.22 -17.59
CA ARG A 400 29.73 -3.72 -17.39
C ARG A 400 29.63 -2.21 -17.61
N ALA A 401 30.55 -1.42 -17.07
CA ALA A 401 30.59 0.03 -17.32
C ALA A 401 30.72 0.35 -18.82
N LEU A 402 31.63 -0.33 -19.51
CA LEU A 402 31.83 -0.18 -20.96
C LEU A 402 30.57 -0.56 -21.75
N ALA A 403 29.86 -1.63 -21.34
CA ALA A 403 28.59 -2.05 -21.93
C ALA A 403 27.48 -1.01 -21.78
N SER A 404 27.50 -0.25 -20.68
CA SER A 404 26.58 0.86 -20.41
C SER A 404 26.98 2.18 -21.07
N GLY A 405 28.10 2.22 -21.81
CA GLY A 405 28.54 3.37 -22.61
C GLY A 405 29.64 4.23 -21.98
N ASP A 406 30.17 3.86 -20.81
CA ASP A 406 31.35 4.54 -20.26
C ASP A 406 32.58 4.29 -21.17
N THR A 407 33.51 5.26 -21.21
CA THR A 407 34.77 5.13 -21.96
C THR A 407 35.94 4.87 -21.01
N VAL A 408 37.00 4.23 -21.51
CA VAL A 408 38.23 3.99 -20.73
C VAL A 408 38.78 5.29 -20.15
N ASP A 409 38.83 6.35 -20.96
CA ASP A 409 39.33 7.66 -20.53
C ASP A 409 38.44 8.26 -19.44
N ALA A 410 37.11 8.15 -19.56
CA ALA A 410 36.17 8.62 -18.54
C ALA A 410 36.30 7.84 -17.23
N ILE A 411 36.46 6.51 -17.30
CA ILE A 411 36.68 5.65 -16.13
C ILE A 411 37.99 6.04 -15.44
N ARG A 412 39.08 6.21 -16.19
CA ARG A 412 40.38 6.61 -15.64
C ARG A 412 40.33 8.01 -15.01
N ALA A 413 39.71 8.96 -15.70
CA ALA A 413 39.55 10.33 -15.21
C ALA A 413 38.77 10.34 -13.89
N PHE A 414 37.65 9.62 -13.83
CA PHE A 414 36.85 9.50 -12.62
C PHE A 414 37.62 8.87 -11.46
N LEU A 415 38.24 7.70 -11.66
CA LEU A 415 38.97 7.02 -10.60
C LEU A 415 40.16 7.85 -10.09
N THR A 416 40.80 8.61 -10.97
CA THR A 416 41.88 9.55 -10.59
C THR A 416 41.32 10.74 -9.81
N GLU A 417 40.18 11.28 -10.23
CA GLU A 417 39.47 12.38 -9.57
C GLU A 417 39.06 12.03 -8.15
N VAL A 418 38.55 10.82 -7.90
CA VAL A 418 38.08 10.45 -6.54
C VAL A 418 39.17 9.87 -5.65
N SER A 419 40.34 9.52 -6.19
CA SER A 419 41.40 8.86 -5.41
C SER A 419 42.22 9.82 -4.55
N LEU A 420 42.44 9.46 -3.29
CA LEU A 420 43.42 10.08 -2.40
C LEU A 420 44.85 9.58 -2.64
N THR A 421 45.01 8.40 -3.25
CA THR A 421 46.30 7.70 -3.41
C THR A 421 46.81 7.69 -4.85
N GLY A 422 46.03 8.23 -5.80
CA GLY A 422 46.26 8.08 -7.24
C GLY A 422 45.72 6.75 -7.78
N LEU A 423 45.90 6.50 -9.08
CA LEU A 423 45.45 5.27 -9.75
C LEU A 423 46.55 4.19 -9.67
N PRO A 424 46.36 3.07 -8.93
CA PRO A 424 47.35 2.02 -8.84
C PRO A 424 47.59 1.33 -10.19
N GLN A 425 48.83 0.92 -10.45
CA GLN A 425 49.19 0.26 -11.71
C GLN A 425 48.43 -1.05 -11.99
N PRO A 426 48.16 -1.93 -11.01
CA PRO A 426 47.32 -3.12 -11.24
C PRO A 426 45.92 -2.78 -11.76
N LEU A 427 45.33 -1.70 -11.23
CA LEU A 427 44.01 -1.23 -11.66
C LEU A 427 44.08 -0.62 -13.07
N ALA A 428 45.13 0.14 -13.38
CA ALA A 428 45.35 0.64 -14.74
C ALA A 428 45.46 -0.50 -15.76
N TYR A 429 46.19 -1.56 -15.44
CA TYR A 429 46.33 -2.74 -16.29
C TYR A 429 44.99 -3.48 -16.48
N LEU A 430 44.23 -3.68 -15.39
CA LEU A 430 42.92 -4.31 -15.44
C LEU A 430 41.96 -3.59 -16.39
N ILE A 431 41.96 -2.25 -16.37
CA ILE A 431 41.12 -1.43 -17.26
C ILE A 431 41.51 -1.66 -18.73
N ASP A 432 42.81 -1.69 -19.05
CA ASP A 432 43.28 -1.95 -20.42
C ASP A 432 42.93 -3.36 -20.88
N GLU A 433 43.12 -4.35 -20.02
CA GLU A 433 42.81 -5.75 -20.31
C GLU A 433 41.29 -5.95 -20.56
N ALA A 434 40.45 -5.40 -19.68
CA ALA A 434 39.00 -5.47 -19.82
C ALA A 434 38.53 -4.76 -21.10
N SER A 435 39.10 -3.58 -21.41
CA SER A 435 38.80 -2.87 -22.66
C SER A 435 39.22 -3.63 -23.90
N ALA A 436 40.38 -4.32 -23.87
CA ALA A 436 40.86 -5.11 -25.00
C ALA A 436 40.02 -6.37 -25.26
N ARG A 437 39.35 -6.89 -24.21
CA ARG A 437 38.40 -8.00 -24.31
C ARG A 437 37.00 -7.54 -24.74
N PHE A 438 36.58 -6.37 -24.28
CA PHE A 438 35.28 -5.79 -24.58
C PHE A 438 35.12 -5.49 -26.08
N GLY A 439 34.00 -5.90 -26.67
CA GLY A 439 33.72 -5.70 -28.11
C GLY A 439 34.40 -6.68 -29.06
N ARG A 440 35.13 -7.68 -28.57
CA ARG A 440 35.66 -8.79 -29.37
C ARG A 440 34.54 -9.66 -29.96
N LEU A 441 33.51 -9.94 -29.16
CA LEU A 441 32.31 -10.65 -29.59
C LEU A 441 31.16 -9.65 -29.71
N ARG A 442 30.55 -9.57 -30.88
CA ARG A 442 29.43 -8.67 -31.17
C ARG A 442 28.21 -9.49 -31.58
N VAL A 443 27.08 -9.30 -30.91
CA VAL A 443 25.83 -10.02 -31.15
C VAL A 443 24.85 -9.07 -31.82
N ARG A 444 24.39 -9.42 -33.03
CA ARG A 444 23.45 -8.61 -33.82
C ARG A 444 22.36 -9.47 -34.44
N PRO A 445 21.21 -8.90 -34.84
CA PRO A 445 20.25 -9.61 -35.68
C PRO A 445 20.91 -10.17 -36.94
N ALA A 446 20.56 -11.41 -37.32
CA ALA A 446 21.11 -12.00 -38.54
C ALA A 446 20.65 -11.22 -39.78
N SER A 447 21.59 -10.87 -40.66
CA SER A 447 21.26 -10.26 -41.95
C SER A 447 20.87 -11.34 -42.97
N PRO A 448 19.87 -11.11 -43.83
CA PRO A 448 19.53 -12.02 -44.92
C PRO A 448 20.68 -12.28 -45.91
N SER A 449 21.67 -11.40 -45.96
CA SER A 449 22.84 -11.52 -46.84
C SER A 449 23.86 -12.57 -46.38
N ASP A 450 23.91 -12.87 -45.09
CA ASP A 450 25.06 -13.56 -44.46
C ASP A 450 24.65 -14.79 -43.63
N ALA A 451 23.40 -15.25 -43.75
CA ALA A 451 22.88 -16.30 -42.88
C ALA A 451 21.83 -17.21 -43.56
N PRO A 452 21.66 -18.46 -43.08
CA PRO A 452 20.54 -19.32 -43.46
C PRO A 452 19.19 -18.70 -43.08
N ALA A 453 18.11 -19.09 -43.78
CA ALA A 453 16.77 -18.50 -43.62
C ALA A 453 16.17 -18.62 -42.20
N ASP A 454 16.65 -19.55 -41.39
CA ASP A 454 16.21 -19.80 -40.00
C ASP A 454 17.08 -19.11 -38.94
N ALA A 455 18.19 -18.47 -39.33
CA ALA A 455 19.04 -17.74 -38.41
C ALA A 455 18.38 -16.43 -37.96
N ARG A 456 18.35 -16.22 -36.64
CA ARG A 456 17.81 -15.00 -36.01
C ARG A 456 18.91 -14.08 -35.49
N THR A 457 20.09 -14.63 -35.22
CA THR A 457 21.20 -13.93 -34.58
C THR A 457 22.52 -14.25 -35.27
N ALA A 458 23.39 -13.24 -35.41
CA ALA A 458 24.77 -13.36 -35.81
C ALA A 458 25.72 -12.96 -34.66
N VAL A 459 26.74 -13.77 -34.42
CA VAL A 459 27.85 -13.53 -33.49
C VAL A 459 29.09 -13.23 -34.34
N VAL A 460 29.59 -12.00 -34.25
CA VAL A 460 30.67 -11.47 -35.07
C VAL A 460 31.92 -11.26 -34.23
N SER A 461 33.07 -11.70 -34.73
CA SER A 461 34.38 -11.53 -34.09
C SER A 461 35.49 -11.59 -35.11
N GLU A 462 36.46 -10.69 -34.98
CA GLU A 462 37.71 -10.75 -35.77
C GLU A 462 38.67 -11.82 -35.23
N ASP A 463 38.41 -12.33 -34.02
CA ASP A 463 39.15 -13.43 -33.39
C ASP A 463 38.58 -14.78 -33.86
N GLY A 464 39.10 -15.27 -34.98
CA GLY A 464 38.72 -16.56 -35.58
C GLY A 464 38.91 -17.77 -34.64
N PRO A 465 40.04 -17.89 -33.90
CA PRO A 465 40.23 -18.92 -32.88
C PRO A 465 39.14 -18.90 -31.79
N LEU A 466 38.76 -17.72 -31.29
CA LEU A 466 37.67 -17.60 -30.31
C LEU A 466 36.37 -18.17 -30.87
N LEU A 467 35.99 -17.83 -32.11
CA LEU A 467 34.79 -18.38 -32.74
C LEU A 467 34.86 -19.91 -32.93
N ALA A 468 36.05 -20.46 -33.20
CA ALA A 468 36.24 -21.90 -33.26
C ALA A 468 36.01 -22.56 -31.89
N THR A 469 36.44 -21.91 -30.79
CA THR A 469 36.16 -22.37 -29.43
C THR A 469 34.66 -22.37 -29.12
N LEU A 470 33.92 -21.32 -29.50
CA LEU A 470 32.47 -21.25 -29.24
C LEU A 470 31.68 -22.37 -29.92
N LEU A 471 32.11 -22.84 -31.09
CA LEU A 471 31.45 -23.91 -31.83
C LEU A 471 31.54 -25.27 -31.15
N VAL A 472 32.58 -25.50 -30.34
CA VAL A 472 32.84 -26.78 -29.67
C VAL A 472 32.52 -26.76 -28.19
N ASP A 473 32.12 -25.60 -27.66
CA ASP A 473 31.76 -25.42 -26.27
C ASP A 473 30.43 -26.13 -25.95
N ARG A 474 30.48 -27.05 -24.98
CA ARG A 474 29.31 -27.84 -24.58
C ARG A 474 28.26 -27.01 -23.87
N ASP A 475 28.66 -25.97 -23.16
CA ASP A 475 27.74 -25.10 -22.42
C ASP A 475 26.95 -24.19 -23.38
N LEU A 476 27.52 -23.92 -24.57
CA LEU A 476 26.88 -23.15 -25.64
C LEU A 476 26.14 -24.02 -26.67
N ALA A 477 26.18 -25.35 -26.55
CA ALA A 477 25.49 -26.27 -27.45
C ALA A 477 23.98 -25.99 -27.64
N PRO A 478 23.21 -25.54 -26.62
CA PRO A 478 21.80 -25.17 -26.80
C PRO A 478 21.59 -24.01 -27.81
N LEU A 479 22.59 -23.15 -28.02
CA LEU A 479 22.53 -22.06 -28.99
C LEU A 479 22.63 -22.55 -30.45
N ARG A 480 23.09 -23.79 -30.67
CA ARG A 480 23.31 -24.36 -32.02
C ARG A 480 24.04 -23.39 -32.94
N LEU A 481 25.18 -22.90 -32.49
CA LEU A 481 26.03 -22.00 -33.28
C LEU A 481 26.50 -22.73 -34.55
N VAL A 482 26.33 -22.09 -35.70
CA VAL A 482 26.78 -22.60 -37.00
C VAL A 482 27.73 -21.57 -37.61
N ARG A 483 28.81 -22.03 -38.25
CA ARG A 483 29.73 -21.11 -38.94
C ARG A 483 29.11 -20.63 -40.25
N ALA A 484 28.99 -19.32 -40.39
CA ALA A 484 28.48 -18.66 -41.61
C ALA A 484 29.58 -17.92 -42.39
N GLY A 485 30.71 -17.64 -41.74
CA GLY A 485 31.91 -17.08 -42.37
C GLY A 485 33.14 -17.19 -41.47
N ASP A 486 34.24 -16.54 -41.85
CA ASP A 486 35.49 -16.57 -41.08
C ASP A 486 35.35 -15.83 -39.73
N THR A 487 34.58 -14.74 -39.74
CA THR A 487 34.35 -13.85 -38.60
C THR A 487 32.92 -13.90 -38.06
N VAL A 488 32.08 -14.84 -38.54
CA VAL A 488 30.64 -14.86 -38.24
C VAL A 488 30.15 -16.28 -37.91
N LEU A 489 29.46 -16.40 -36.77
CA LEU A 489 28.62 -17.54 -36.41
C LEU A 489 27.16 -17.11 -36.40
N THR A 490 26.24 -18.02 -36.72
CA THR A 490 24.79 -17.78 -36.71
C THR A 490 24.07 -18.72 -35.75
N SER A 491 22.95 -18.27 -35.20
CA SER A 491 22.07 -19.07 -34.34
C SER A 491 20.60 -18.78 -34.65
N ALA A 492 19.75 -19.81 -34.53
CA ALA A 492 18.29 -19.68 -34.57
C ALA A 492 17.69 -19.13 -33.26
N ALA A 493 18.48 -19.03 -32.19
CA ALA A 493 18.05 -18.41 -30.93
C ALA A 493 17.92 -16.89 -31.09
N SER A 494 17.11 -16.25 -30.24
CA SER A 494 16.99 -14.79 -30.24
C SER A 494 18.29 -14.11 -29.78
N PRO A 495 18.55 -12.84 -30.19
CA PRO A 495 19.74 -12.11 -29.76
C PRO A 495 19.92 -12.11 -28.24
N ASP A 496 18.82 -11.91 -27.49
CA ASP A 496 18.84 -11.88 -26.02
C ASP A 496 19.15 -13.25 -25.39
N ALA A 497 18.83 -14.35 -26.07
CA ALA A 497 19.17 -15.69 -25.58
C ALA A 497 20.65 -15.99 -25.82
N VAL A 498 21.18 -15.61 -26.99
CA VAL A 498 22.59 -15.75 -27.34
C VAL A 498 23.47 -14.88 -26.44
N GLU A 499 23.13 -13.60 -26.28
CA GLU A 499 23.83 -12.66 -25.40
C GLU A 499 23.88 -13.20 -23.96
N ARG A 500 22.75 -13.64 -23.41
CA ARG A 500 22.70 -14.19 -22.04
C ARG A 500 23.59 -15.42 -21.87
N ALA A 501 23.58 -16.34 -22.82
CA ALA A 501 24.40 -17.55 -22.76
C ALA A 501 25.90 -17.24 -22.87
N LEU A 502 26.29 -16.34 -23.78
CA LEU A 502 27.67 -15.88 -23.90
C LEU A 502 28.13 -15.08 -22.66
N ALA A 503 27.26 -14.27 -22.07
CA ALA A 503 27.52 -13.56 -20.82
C ALA A 503 27.70 -14.54 -19.65
N ALA A 504 26.85 -15.58 -19.54
CA ALA A 504 26.98 -16.64 -18.54
C ALA A 504 28.30 -17.40 -18.65
N ALA A 505 28.84 -17.54 -19.87
CA ALA A 505 30.17 -18.09 -20.13
C ALA A 505 31.32 -17.10 -19.89
N ARG A 506 31.05 -15.90 -19.34
CA ARG A 506 32.02 -14.82 -19.06
C ARG A 506 32.73 -14.30 -20.33
N LEU A 507 32.08 -14.35 -21.48
CA LEU A 507 32.67 -13.94 -22.77
C LEU A 507 32.40 -12.48 -23.15
N ALA A 508 31.66 -11.74 -22.33
CA ALA A 508 31.44 -10.29 -22.47
C ALA A 508 30.99 -9.82 -23.88
N PRO A 509 29.91 -10.39 -24.45
CA PRO A 509 29.43 -9.98 -25.76
C PRO A 509 28.89 -8.53 -25.74
N VAL A 510 28.99 -7.84 -26.88
CA VAL A 510 28.40 -6.51 -27.10
C VAL A 510 27.21 -6.64 -28.03
N ARG A 511 26.05 -6.11 -27.65
CA ARG A 511 24.85 -6.12 -28.48
C ARG A 511 24.85 -4.97 -29.48
N GLU A 512 24.51 -5.26 -30.72
CA GLU A 512 24.38 -4.31 -31.82
C GLU A 512 23.02 -4.43 -32.53
N ASP A 513 22.55 -3.34 -33.13
CA ASP A 513 21.39 -3.35 -34.02
C ASP A 513 21.76 -3.86 -35.42
N ALA A 514 20.78 -3.87 -36.32
CA ALA A 514 20.97 -4.29 -37.72
C ALA A 514 21.95 -3.37 -38.48
N GLU A 515 22.11 -2.12 -38.03
CA GLU A 515 23.03 -1.14 -38.60
C GLU A 515 24.43 -1.20 -37.95
N GLY A 516 24.67 -2.12 -37.01
CA GLY A 516 25.95 -2.27 -36.30
C GLY A 516 26.18 -1.24 -35.20
N ARG A 517 25.15 -0.49 -34.78
CA ARG A 517 25.25 0.44 -33.64
C ARG A 517 25.03 -0.31 -32.34
N ARG A 518 25.80 0.03 -31.31
CA ARG A 518 25.70 -0.62 -29.99
C ARG A 518 24.36 -0.32 -29.33
N ILE A 519 23.75 -1.36 -28.78
CA ILE A 519 22.54 -1.27 -27.97
C ILE A 519 22.93 -1.51 -26.52
N ALA A 520 22.79 -0.50 -25.67
CA ALA A 520 22.96 -0.67 -24.24
C ALA A 520 21.88 -1.61 -23.67
N PRO A 521 22.19 -2.39 -22.61
CA PRO A 521 21.18 -3.16 -21.90
C PRO A 521 20.03 -2.26 -21.43
N ALA A 522 18.78 -2.65 -21.69
CA ALA A 522 17.63 -1.88 -21.24
C ALA A 522 17.55 -1.88 -19.71
N PRO A 523 17.29 -0.73 -19.05
CA PRO A 523 17.01 -0.69 -17.63
C PRO A 523 15.82 -1.58 -17.29
N ARG A 524 15.95 -2.45 -16.30
CA ARG A 524 14.86 -3.31 -15.83
C ARG A 524 14.02 -2.57 -14.79
N THR A 525 13.36 -1.50 -15.21
CA THR A 525 12.46 -0.74 -14.33
C THR A 525 11.03 -1.28 -14.46
N ALA A 526 10.41 -1.59 -13.33
CA ALA A 526 8.97 -1.72 -13.29
C ALA A 526 8.34 -0.31 -13.29
N PRO A 527 7.14 -0.12 -13.87
CA PRO A 527 6.36 1.05 -13.56
C PRO A 527 6.22 1.14 -12.04
N ALA A 528 6.42 2.34 -11.47
CA ALA A 528 6.18 2.55 -10.06
C ALA A 528 4.75 2.10 -9.74
N THR A 529 4.57 1.37 -8.64
CA THR A 529 3.26 1.26 -8.02
C THR A 529 2.82 2.68 -7.71
N ARG A 530 1.86 3.19 -8.48
CA ARG A 530 1.26 4.49 -8.24
C ARG A 530 0.65 4.45 -6.83
N PRO A 531 0.82 5.46 -5.96
CA PRO A 531 -0.11 5.60 -4.83
C PRO A 531 -1.49 5.68 -5.48
N ALA A 532 -2.36 4.71 -5.18
CA ALA A 532 -3.64 4.42 -5.86
C ALA A 532 -4.11 5.58 -6.76
N GLY A 533 -3.61 5.60 -7.99
CA GLY A 533 -3.96 6.61 -8.99
C GLY A 533 -4.82 5.89 -10.00
N ASP A 534 -6.07 6.32 -10.05
CA ASP A 534 -7.24 5.76 -10.73
C ASP A 534 -7.17 4.24 -10.96
N PRO A 535 -7.81 3.44 -10.09
CA PRO A 535 -7.78 2.00 -10.20
C PRO A 535 -8.33 1.57 -11.56
N GLU A 536 -7.80 0.45 -12.08
CA GLU A 536 -8.56 -0.46 -12.94
C GLU A 536 -10.00 -0.50 -12.40
N PRO A 537 -11.05 -0.27 -13.22
CA PRO A 537 -12.35 0.23 -12.75
C PRO A 537 -12.73 -0.44 -11.44
N ASP A 538 -12.75 0.37 -10.37
CA ASP A 538 -12.89 -0.09 -8.99
C ASP A 538 -14.01 -1.12 -8.91
N GLY A 539 -13.80 -2.25 -8.24
CA GLY A 539 -14.88 -3.20 -7.99
C GLY A 539 -16.10 -2.53 -7.36
N ALA A 540 -15.89 -1.44 -6.61
CA ALA A 540 -16.95 -0.57 -6.12
C ALA A 540 -17.64 0.22 -7.25
N ASP A 541 -16.91 0.87 -8.16
CA ASP A 541 -17.51 1.61 -9.29
C ASP A 541 -18.28 0.68 -10.24
N ALA A 542 -17.73 -0.51 -10.51
CA ALA A 542 -18.41 -1.55 -11.29
C ALA A 542 -19.68 -2.06 -10.58
N LEU A 543 -19.63 -2.20 -9.25
CA LEU A 543 -20.80 -2.53 -8.45
C LEU A 543 -21.85 -1.41 -8.50
N VAL A 544 -21.44 -0.15 -8.30
CA VAL A 544 -22.31 1.02 -8.37
C VAL A 544 -23.00 1.08 -9.73
N ALA A 545 -22.25 0.98 -10.82
CA ALA A 545 -22.81 0.96 -12.17
C ALA A 545 -23.85 -0.15 -12.36
N ARG A 546 -23.60 -1.35 -11.81
CA ARG A 546 -24.54 -2.47 -11.88
C ARG A 546 -25.81 -2.25 -11.06
N VAL A 547 -25.71 -1.79 -9.81
CA VAL A 547 -26.91 -1.53 -8.98
C VAL A 547 -27.71 -0.33 -9.49
N ARG A 548 -27.06 0.66 -10.11
CA ARG A 548 -27.73 1.79 -10.79
C ARG A 548 -28.41 1.36 -12.09
N ALA A 549 -27.79 0.49 -12.87
CA ALA A 549 -28.42 -0.08 -14.06
C ALA A 549 -29.68 -0.89 -13.70
N ALA A 550 -29.71 -1.51 -12.52
CA ALA A 550 -30.90 -2.19 -11.98
C ALA A 550 -31.98 -1.23 -11.44
N ASP A 551 -31.66 0.05 -11.19
CA ASP A 551 -32.54 1.06 -10.58
C ASP A 551 -32.90 2.22 -11.53
N GLY A 552 -32.94 1.96 -12.84
CA GLY A 552 -32.99 2.98 -13.91
C GLY A 552 -34.04 4.12 -13.75
N PRO A 553 -33.84 5.26 -14.46
CA PRO A 553 -34.53 6.53 -14.19
C PRO A 553 -36.07 6.55 -14.38
N ASP A 554 -36.68 5.54 -15.03
CA ASP A 554 -38.13 5.44 -15.26
C ASP A 554 -38.81 4.29 -14.47
N ASP A 555 -38.08 3.59 -13.60
CA ASP A 555 -38.52 2.31 -13.00
C ASP A 555 -39.14 2.43 -11.59
N GLY A 556 -39.75 3.58 -11.26
CA GLY A 556 -40.41 3.80 -9.96
C GLY A 556 -41.44 2.71 -9.59
N ALA A 557 -42.14 2.15 -10.59
CA ALA A 557 -43.07 1.04 -10.41
C ALA A 557 -42.35 -0.30 -10.15
N ALA A 558 -41.20 -0.54 -10.77
CA ALA A 558 -40.38 -1.74 -10.53
C ALA A 558 -39.75 -1.69 -9.13
N TRP A 559 -39.23 -0.54 -8.70
CA TRP A 559 -38.78 -0.31 -7.33
C TRP A 559 -39.89 -0.58 -6.31
N THR A 560 -41.06 0.00 -6.51
CA THR A 560 -42.23 -0.19 -5.62
C THR A 560 -42.65 -1.66 -5.56
N THR A 561 -42.64 -2.35 -6.70
CA THR A 561 -42.95 -3.79 -6.75
C THR A 561 -41.92 -4.61 -5.99
N ARG A 562 -40.62 -4.36 -6.21
CA ARG A 562 -39.52 -5.02 -5.51
C ARG A 562 -39.57 -4.78 -3.99
N GLN A 563 -39.84 -3.54 -3.58
CA GLN A 563 -40.02 -3.16 -2.17
C GLN A 563 -41.16 -3.95 -1.51
N LEU A 564 -42.27 -4.14 -2.22
CA LEU A 564 -43.39 -4.97 -1.77
C LEU A 564 -43.06 -6.46 -1.74
N GLU A 565 -42.35 -7.00 -2.73
CA GLU A 565 -41.90 -8.40 -2.75
C GLU A 565 -40.98 -8.73 -1.56
N VAL A 566 -40.04 -7.84 -1.24
CA VAL A 566 -39.16 -7.97 -0.09
C VAL A 566 -39.97 -7.96 1.21
N ALA A 567 -40.94 -7.03 1.34
CA ALA A 567 -41.82 -6.96 2.50
C ALA A 567 -42.75 -8.18 2.65
N ILE A 568 -43.27 -8.73 1.54
CA ILE A 568 -44.07 -9.97 1.53
C ILE A 568 -43.24 -11.15 2.04
N ARG A 569 -42.01 -11.30 1.53
CA ARG A 569 -41.09 -12.37 1.97
C ARG A 569 -40.77 -12.26 3.46
N ALA A 570 -40.61 -11.03 3.95
CA ALA A 570 -40.33 -10.72 5.35
C ALA A 570 -41.58 -10.74 6.26
N LYS A 571 -42.80 -10.80 5.70
CA LYS A 571 -44.07 -10.54 6.41
C LYS A 571 -44.05 -9.21 7.20
N ALA A 572 -43.40 -8.19 6.65
CA ALA A 572 -43.21 -6.91 7.29
C ALA A 572 -44.41 -5.97 7.05
N ALA A 573 -44.86 -5.27 8.10
CA ALA A 573 -45.86 -4.22 7.95
C ALA A 573 -45.23 -2.95 7.34
N LEU A 574 -45.95 -2.30 6.43
CA LEU A 574 -45.56 -1.09 5.72
C LEU A 574 -46.58 0.01 5.94
N ARG A 575 -46.14 1.27 6.01
CA ARG A 575 -47.02 2.43 5.85
C ARG A 575 -47.02 2.84 4.38
N VAL A 576 -48.16 2.64 3.72
CA VAL A 576 -48.36 2.89 2.29
C VAL A 576 -49.27 4.10 2.11
N ARG A 577 -48.75 5.18 1.49
CA ARG A 577 -49.52 6.36 1.11
C ARG A 577 -50.17 6.13 -0.24
N VAL A 578 -51.49 6.27 -0.31
CA VAL A 578 -52.28 6.00 -1.51
C VAL A 578 -53.03 7.25 -1.93
N ARG A 579 -52.97 7.60 -3.22
CA ARG A 579 -53.80 8.65 -3.83
C ARG A 579 -55.14 8.09 -4.24
N MET A 580 -56.19 8.61 -3.63
CA MET A 580 -57.57 8.26 -3.89
C MET A 580 -58.07 8.95 -5.18
N PRO A 581 -59.14 8.43 -5.83
CA PRO A 581 -59.69 9.01 -7.07
C PRO A 581 -60.15 10.47 -6.94
N ASP A 582 -60.41 10.94 -5.72
CA ASP A 582 -60.79 12.32 -5.41
C ASP A 582 -59.58 13.26 -5.18
N GLY A 583 -58.36 12.76 -5.41
CA GLY A 583 -57.11 13.50 -5.26
C GLY A 583 -56.55 13.55 -3.84
N ARG A 584 -57.25 13.01 -2.84
CA ARG A 584 -56.74 12.96 -1.45
C ARG A 584 -55.70 11.86 -1.29
N GLU A 585 -54.72 12.10 -0.42
CA GLU A 585 -53.72 11.10 -0.05
C GLU A 585 -54.03 10.53 1.34
N VAL A 586 -54.02 9.20 1.46
CA VAL A 586 -54.35 8.48 2.69
C VAL A 586 -53.25 7.48 3.02
N ASP A 587 -52.80 7.47 4.28
CA ASP A 587 -51.79 6.53 4.77
C ASP A 587 -52.46 5.28 5.36
N HIS A 588 -52.06 4.10 4.90
CA HIS A 588 -52.52 2.81 5.41
C HIS A 588 -51.35 2.02 6.01
N VAL A 589 -51.56 1.35 7.16
CA VAL A 589 -50.60 0.38 7.71
C VAL A 589 -50.98 -1.00 7.19
N LEU A 590 -50.23 -1.49 6.21
CA LEU A 590 -50.53 -2.66 5.41
C LEU A 590 -49.48 -3.76 5.62
N GLU A 591 -49.92 -4.99 5.85
CA GLU A 591 -49.08 -6.18 5.75
C GLU A 591 -49.32 -6.84 4.37
N PRO A 592 -48.38 -6.68 3.42
CA PRO A 592 -48.56 -7.12 2.05
C PRO A 592 -48.50 -8.66 1.98
N SER A 593 -49.44 -9.26 1.24
CA SER A 593 -49.55 -10.71 1.06
C SER A 593 -49.20 -11.16 -0.35
N SER A 594 -49.51 -10.37 -1.38
CA SER A 594 -49.08 -10.61 -2.75
C SER A 594 -49.05 -9.33 -3.59
N VAL A 595 -48.19 -9.31 -4.60
CA VAL A 595 -48.14 -8.28 -5.64
C VAL A 595 -48.11 -8.96 -7.01
N ALA A 596 -49.13 -8.73 -7.84
CA ALA A 596 -49.23 -9.32 -9.17
C ALA A 596 -50.15 -8.48 -10.07
N GLY A 597 -49.84 -8.41 -11.37
CA GLY A 597 -50.68 -7.73 -12.35
C GLY A 597 -50.97 -6.25 -12.04
N GLY A 598 -50.00 -5.54 -11.45
CA GLY A 598 -50.16 -4.12 -11.09
C GLY A 598 -51.01 -3.85 -9.85
N ARG A 599 -51.34 -4.88 -9.05
CA ARG A 599 -52.17 -4.75 -7.84
C ARG A 599 -51.45 -5.30 -6.62
N LEU A 600 -51.55 -4.59 -5.50
CA LEU A 600 -51.11 -4.98 -4.18
C LEU A 600 -52.29 -5.54 -3.38
N ARG A 601 -52.16 -6.76 -2.86
CA ARG A 601 -53.06 -7.33 -1.87
C ARG A 601 -52.38 -7.30 -0.50
N ALA A 602 -53.05 -6.71 0.49
CA ALA A 602 -52.48 -6.54 1.82
C ALA A 602 -53.57 -6.53 2.91
N ARG A 603 -53.23 -6.93 4.13
CA ARG A 603 -54.09 -6.79 5.31
C ARG A 603 -53.85 -5.42 5.95
N ASP A 604 -54.88 -4.61 6.10
CA ASP A 604 -54.83 -3.35 6.84
C ASP A 604 -54.88 -3.66 8.35
N ARG A 605 -53.81 -3.35 9.08
CA ARG A 605 -53.70 -3.66 10.52
C ARG A 605 -54.58 -2.77 11.40
N VAL A 606 -54.97 -1.59 10.90
CA VAL A 606 -55.81 -0.65 11.66
C VAL A 606 -57.29 -0.99 11.49
N ALA A 607 -57.70 -1.28 10.26
CA ALA A 607 -59.09 -1.60 9.94
C ALA A 607 -59.41 -3.11 10.03
N ASP A 608 -58.38 -3.95 10.20
CA ASP A 608 -58.44 -5.42 10.23
C ASP A 608 -59.13 -6.07 9.01
N VAL A 609 -59.01 -5.43 7.85
CA VAL A 609 -59.61 -5.89 6.58
C VAL A 609 -58.57 -6.14 5.52
N GLU A 610 -58.88 -7.06 4.60
CA GLU A 610 -58.05 -7.29 3.42
C GLU A 610 -58.38 -6.25 2.33
N ARG A 611 -57.35 -5.56 1.85
CA ARG A 611 -57.45 -4.51 0.82
C ARG A 611 -56.68 -4.93 -0.43
N THR A 612 -57.25 -4.60 -1.59
CA THR A 612 -56.58 -4.69 -2.89
C THR A 612 -56.45 -3.29 -3.48
N LEU A 613 -55.22 -2.83 -3.69
CA LEU A 613 -54.92 -1.48 -4.14
C LEU A 613 -54.17 -1.53 -5.48
N PRO A 614 -54.50 -0.68 -6.46
CA PRO A 614 -53.69 -0.56 -7.67
C PRO A 614 -52.34 0.09 -7.34
N LEU A 615 -51.24 -0.46 -7.85
CA LEU A 615 -49.88 0.07 -7.63
C LEU A 615 -49.74 1.50 -8.17
N SER A 616 -50.47 1.85 -9.23
CA SER A 616 -50.50 3.20 -9.79
C SER A 616 -51.07 4.26 -8.84
N SER A 617 -51.76 3.87 -7.78
CA SER A 617 -52.24 4.77 -6.73
C SER A 617 -51.27 4.89 -5.56
N VAL A 618 -50.20 4.10 -5.50
CA VAL A 618 -49.22 4.19 -4.42
C VAL A 618 -48.30 5.37 -4.66
N VAL A 619 -48.27 6.31 -3.72
CA VAL A 619 -47.46 7.54 -3.78
C VAL A 619 -46.15 7.37 -3.04
N ALA A 620 -46.17 6.70 -1.88
CA ALA A 620 -44.98 6.45 -1.07
C ALA A 620 -45.15 5.18 -0.26
N ILE A 621 -44.04 4.46 -0.03
CA ILE A 621 -43.97 3.32 0.88
C ILE A 621 -42.88 3.61 1.91
N SER A 622 -43.23 3.46 3.18
CA SER A 622 -42.31 3.58 4.31
C SER A 622 -42.51 2.38 5.25
N PRO A 623 -41.56 2.07 6.14
CA PRO A 623 -41.75 1.07 7.19
C PRO A 623 -43.02 1.31 8.01
N GLY A 624 -43.73 0.25 8.33
CA GLY A 624 -44.83 0.29 9.30
C GLY A 624 -44.30 0.29 10.73
N PRO A 625 -45.13 0.68 11.72
CA PRO A 625 -44.77 0.55 13.13
C PRO A 625 -44.45 -0.92 13.48
N ALA A 626 -43.46 -1.14 14.35
CA ALA A 626 -43.12 -2.46 14.86
C ALA A 626 -44.37 -3.11 15.52
N PRO A 627 -44.54 -4.45 15.41
CA PRO A 627 -45.60 -5.12 16.14
C PRO A 627 -45.42 -4.87 17.65
N ALA A 628 -46.50 -4.47 18.32
CA ALA A 628 -46.54 -4.29 19.76
C ALA A 628 -46.42 -5.62 20.52
#